data_AF-A0A6I1W7E2-F1
#
_entry.id   AF-A0A6I1W7E2-F1
#
_cell.length_a   1.000
_cell.length_b   1.000
_cell.length_c   1.000
_cell.angle_alpha   90.00
_cell.angle_beta   90.00
_cell.angle_gamma   90.00
#
_symmetry.space_group_name_H-M   'P 1'
#
loop_
_entity.id
_entity.type
_entity.pdbx_description
1 polymer ?
#
loop_
_entity_poly.entity_id
_entity_poly.type
_entity_poly.pdbx_seq_one_letter_code
_entity_poly.pdbx_strand_id
1 'polypeptide(L)'
;FYGCAVLRQFEMMGVLPLNESVAIARSRDKLRSLQLLSRRGLGLPVTGFAHSPDDIPDLIEMVNGAPLVIKVLEGTQGIGVVMCETATA
;
A
#
# COMPACT_ATOMS: atom_id res chain seq x y z
N PHE A 1 5.40 -6.92 11.28
CA PHE A 1 5.08 -6.09 12.47
C PHE A 1 4.99 -6.96 13.72
N TYR A 2 5.63 -6.52 14.82
CA TYR A 2 5.64 -7.25 16.09
C TYR A 2 4.24 -7.47 16.68
N GLY A 3 3.35 -6.47 16.57
CA GLY A 3 1.95 -6.60 17.04
C GLY A 3 1.18 -7.76 16.39
N CYS A 4 1.42 -8.02 15.09
CA CYS A 4 0.80 -9.17 14.43
C CYS A 4 1.39 -10.51 14.90
N ALA A 5 2.64 -10.54 15.38
CA ALA A 5 3.22 -11.75 15.98
C ALA A 5 2.60 -12.04 17.35
N VAL A 6 2.37 -11.01 18.17
CA VAL A 6 1.66 -11.14 19.44
C VAL A 6 0.21 -11.59 19.23
N LEU A 7 -0.51 -10.98 18.28
CA LEU A 7 -1.88 -11.42 17.94
C LEU A 7 -1.91 -12.88 17.48
N ARG A 8 -0.93 -13.30 16.67
CA ARG A 8 -0.81 -14.68 16.20
C ARG A 8 -0.60 -15.66 17.35
N GLN A 9 0.10 -15.28 18.42
CA GLN A 9 0.21 -16.13 19.59
C GLN A 9 -1.16 -16.37 20.24
N PHE A 10 -2.01 -15.35 20.35
CA PHE A 10 -3.38 -15.52 20.85
C PHE A 10 -4.23 -16.42 19.93
N GLU A 11 -4.09 -16.27 18.61
CA GLU A 11 -4.73 -17.17 17.63
C GLU A 11 -4.30 -18.63 17.83
N MET A 12 -3.00 -18.89 18.03
CA MET A 12 -2.45 -20.22 18.31
C MET A 12 -2.96 -20.81 19.64
N MET A 13 -3.41 -19.97 20.58
CA MET A 13 -4.04 -20.37 21.84
C MET A 13 -5.54 -20.62 21.70
N GLY A 14 -6.11 -20.50 20.50
CA GLY A 14 -7.54 -20.68 20.24
C GLY A 14 -8.41 -19.45 20.56
N VAL A 15 -7.80 -18.29 20.82
CA VAL A 15 -8.54 -17.04 20.99
C VAL A 15 -9.01 -16.55 19.63
N LEU A 16 -10.33 -16.33 19.48
CA LEU A 16 -10.91 -15.78 18.25
C LEU A 16 -10.61 -14.27 18.13
N PRO A 17 -9.87 -13.83 17.10
CA PRO A 17 -9.66 -12.40 16.89
C PRO A 17 -10.80 -11.79 16.05
N LEU A 18 -11.12 -10.51 16.28
CA LEU A 18 -12.05 -9.79 15.41
C LEU A 18 -11.46 -9.49 14.01
N ASN A 19 -10.15 -9.64 13.84
CA ASN A 19 -9.46 -9.68 12.54
C ASN A 19 -8.20 -10.54 12.67
N GLU A 20 -7.99 -11.48 11.74
CA GLU A 20 -6.81 -12.34 11.77
C GLU A 20 -5.50 -11.55 11.58
N SER A 21 -4.42 -12.01 12.21
CA SER A 21 -3.07 -11.45 12.12
C SER A 21 -2.59 -11.36 10.67
N VAL A 22 -2.93 -12.36 9.85
CA VAL A 22 -2.67 -12.39 8.41
C VAL A 22 -3.49 -11.37 7.63
N ALA A 23 -4.75 -11.13 8.02
CA ALA A 23 -5.59 -10.11 7.39
C ALA A 23 -5.06 -8.70 7.68
N ILE A 24 -4.67 -8.43 8.93
CA ILE A 24 -4.06 -7.15 9.34
C ILE A 24 -2.74 -6.91 8.61
N ALA A 25 -1.89 -7.93 8.52
CA ALA A 25 -0.61 -7.80 7.81
C ALA A 25 -0.82 -7.48 6.32
N ARG A 26 -1.77 -8.16 5.67
CA ARG A 26 -2.10 -7.93 4.25
C ARG A 26 -2.73 -6.57 3.99
N SER A 27 -3.55 -6.05 4.89
CA SER A 27 -4.19 -4.73 4.72
C SER A 27 -3.22 -3.57 4.92
N ARG A 28 -2.16 -3.78 5.72
CA ARG A 28 -1.11 -2.78 5.95
C ARG A 28 -0.11 -2.66 4.81
N ASP A 29 0.11 -3.74 4.06
CA ASP A 29 0.93 -3.72 2.86
C ASP A 29 0.10 -3.17 1.69
N LYS A 30 0.39 -1.91 1.30
CA LYS A 30 -0.34 -1.20 0.24
C LYS A 30 -0.20 -1.90 -1.11
N LEU A 31 0.97 -2.40 -1.47
CA LEU A 31 1.18 -3.11 -2.73
C LEU A 31 0.39 -4.42 -2.73
N ARG A 32 0.51 -5.19 -1.64
CA ARG A 32 -0.15 -6.49 -1.55
C ARG A 32 -1.67 -6.36 -1.52
N SER A 33 -2.21 -5.40 -0.78
CA SER A 33 -3.65 -5.13 -0.74
C SER A 33 -4.18 -4.73 -2.12
N LEU A 34 -3.51 -3.82 -2.83
CA LEU A 34 -3.91 -3.43 -4.20
C LEU A 34 -3.86 -4.61 -5.18
N GLN A 35 -2.83 -5.44 -5.14
CA GLN A 35 -2.76 -6.66 -5.95
C GLN A 35 -3.92 -7.62 -5.67
N LEU A 36 -4.31 -7.78 -4.40
CA LEU A 36 -5.43 -8.64 -4.01
C LEU A 36 -6.78 -8.09 -4.50
N LEU A 37 -6.99 -6.78 -4.43
CA LEU A 37 -8.19 -6.11 -4.92
C LEU A 37 -8.26 -6.17 -6.46
N SER A 38 -7.15 -5.87 -7.15
CA SER A 38 -7.03 -5.95 -8.61
C SER A 38 -7.33 -7.35 -9.13
N ARG A 39 -6.77 -8.40 -8.50
CA ARG A 39 -7.02 -9.80 -8.86
C ARG A 39 -8.50 -10.20 -8.76
N ARG A 40 -9.29 -9.49 -7.94
CA ARG A 40 -10.72 -9.71 -7.79
C ARG A 40 -11.57 -8.87 -8.75
N GLY A 41 -10.94 -8.09 -9.64
CA GLY A 41 -11.63 -7.24 -10.61
C GLY A 41 -12.26 -6.00 -10.00
N LEU A 42 -11.82 -5.57 -8.81
CA LEU A 42 -12.27 -4.31 -8.24
C LEU A 42 -11.63 -3.15 -9.00
N GLY A 43 -12.43 -2.13 -9.32
CA GLY A 43 -11.95 -0.90 -9.94
C GLY A 43 -10.95 -0.20 -9.03
N LEU A 44 -9.75 0.06 -9.54
CA LEU A 44 -8.69 0.79 -8.87
C LEU A 44 -8.18 1.89 -9.81
N PRO A 45 -7.68 3.01 -9.27
CA PRO A 45 -6.93 3.97 -10.07
C PRO A 45 -5.73 3.29 -10.73
N VAL A 46 -5.31 3.78 -11.91
CA VAL A 46 -4.04 3.36 -12.50
C VAL A 46 -2.93 3.69 -11.50
N THR A 47 -2.23 2.67 -11.03
CA THR A 47 -1.30 2.78 -9.90
C THR A 47 0.02 2.12 -10.26
N GLY A 48 1.09 2.92 -10.31
CA GLY A 48 2.47 2.47 -10.41
C GLY A 48 3.09 2.25 -9.04
N PHE A 49 4.17 1.48 -8.99
CA PHE A 49 4.94 1.24 -7.77
C PHE A 49 6.43 1.27 -8.08
N ALA A 50 7.21 2.01 -7.31
CA ALA A 50 8.65 2.12 -7.48
C ALA A 50 9.40 1.97 -6.15
N HIS A 51 10.62 1.44 -6.22
CA HIS A 51 11.52 1.30 -5.08
C HIS A 51 12.84 2.07 -5.27
N SER A 52 13.28 2.29 -6.51
CA SER A 52 14.44 3.14 -6.86
C SER A 52 13.98 4.43 -7.56
N PRO A 53 14.63 5.57 -7.31
CA PRO A 53 14.30 6.85 -7.96
C PRO A 53 14.85 6.99 -9.39
N ASP A 54 15.55 5.99 -9.92
CA ASP A 54 16.23 6.12 -11.21
C ASP A 54 15.24 6.21 -12.40
N ASP A 55 14.03 5.68 -12.24
CA ASP A 55 13.01 5.58 -13.31
C ASP A 55 11.71 6.36 -13.00
N ILE A 56 11.81 7.49 -12.28
CA ILE A 56 10.63 8.31 -11.94
C ILE A 56 9.86 8.82 -13.17
N PRO A 57 10.51 9.29 -14.27
CA PRO A 57 9.80 9.72 -15.47
C PRO A 57 8.91 8.60 -16.06
N ASP A 58 9.48 7.42 -16.26
CA ASP A 58 8.75 6.26 -16.78
C ASP A 58 7.60 5.86 -15.85
N LEU A 59 7.79 5.90 -14.54
CA LEU A 59 6.74 5.63 -13.56
C LEU A 59 5.57 6.63 -13.67
N ILE A 60 5.86 7.91 -13.88
CA ILE A 60 4.84 8.96 -14.07
C ILE A 60 4.06 8.68 -15.37
N GLU A 61 4.74 8.32 -16.45
CA GLU A 61 4.09 7.96 -17.71
C GLU A 61 3.20 6.71 -17.57
N MET A 62 3.64 5.69 -16.82
CA MET A 62 2.85 4.48 -16.54
C MET A 62 1.50 4.76 -15.86
N VAL A 63 1.36 5.89 -15.16
CA VAL A 63 0.12 6.31 -14.50
C VAL A 63 -0.62 7.42 -15.24
N ASN A 64 -0.28 7.68 -16.50
CA ASN A 64 -0.85 8.70 -17.39
C ASN A 64 -0.46 10.15 -17.05
N GLY A 65 0.67 10.36 -16.37
CA GLY A 65 1.17 11.70 -16.07
C GLY A 65 0.47 12.40 -14.90
N ALA A 66 0.76 13.69 -14.72
CA ALA A 66 0.12 14.54 -13.73
C ALA A 66 -1.27 15.02 -14.21
N PRO A 67 -2.22 15.30 -13.29
CA PRO A 67 -2.07 15.28 -11.83
C PRO A 67 -2.09 13.85 -11.25
N LEU A 68 -1.22 13.59 -10.29
CA LEU A 68 -1.07 12.26 -9.67
C LEU A 68 -0.95 12.35 -8.14
N VAL A 69 -1.21 11.23 -7.47
CA VAL A 69 -1.09 11.12 -6.00
C VAL A 69 0.07 10.21 -5.64
N ILE A 70 1.09 10.75 -4.99
CA ILE A 70 2.20 9.96 -4.45
C ILE A 70 1.84 9.47 -3.07
N LYS A 71 1.99 8.16 -2.84
CA LYS A 71 1.81 7.53 -1.53
C LYS A 71 3.09 6.84 -1.08
N VAL A 72 3.69 7.32 0.01
CA VAL A 72 4.87 6.68 0.58
C VAL A 72 4.45 5.41 1.33
N LEU A 73 5.22 4.32 1.16
CA LEU A 73 4.92 3.02 1.78
C LEU A 73 4.98 3.08 3.30
N GLU A 74 6.02 3.73 3.82
CA GLU A 74 6.24 3.95 5.23
C GLU A 74 6.06 5.44 5.53
N GLY A 75 4.96 5.76 6.19
CA GLY A 75 4.69 7.09 6.72
C GLY A 75 3.94 6.92 8.04
N THR A 76 4.40 7.62 9.08
CA THR A 76 3.64 7.79 10.32
C THR A 76 2.94 9.15 10.26
N GLN A 77 1.78 9.27 10.91
CA GLN A 77 1.20 10.57 11.26
C GLN A 77 1.03 11.57 10.08
N GLY A 78 0.43 11.13 8.96
CA GLY A 78 -0.06 12.05 7.91
C GLY A 78 0.98 12.53 6.88
N ILE A 79 2.27 12.23 7.05
CA ILE A 79 3.31 12.47 6.05
C ILE A 79 3.39 11.22 5.17
N GLY A 80 2.63 11.18 4.08
CA GLY A 80 2.66 10.01 3.21
C GLY A 80 1.69 10.01 2.04
N VAL A 81 0.93 11.08 1.84
CA VAL A 81 0.10 11.29 0.65
C VAL A 81 0.32 12.72 0.17
N VAL A 82 0.75 12.87 -1.08
CA VAL A 82 1.01 14.17 -1.70
C VAL A 82 0.26 14.23 -3.02
N MET A 83 -0.45 15.33 -3.27
CA MET A 83 -0.99 15.65 -4.58
C MET A 83 0.11 16.36 -5.38
N CYS A 84 0.37 15.87 -6.58
CA CYS A 84 1.34 16.45 -7.51
C CYS A 84 0.56 16.94 -8.74
N GLU A 85 0.41 18.26 -8.87
CA GLU A 85 -0.33 18.89 -9.98
C GLU A 85 0.48 18.89 -11.28
N THR A 86 1.81 18.86 -11.18
CA THR A 86 2.77 18.89 -12.29
C THR A 86 3.72 17.70 -12.23
N ALA A 87 4.33 17.35 -13.38
CA ALA A 87 5.33 16.29 -13.47
C ALA A 87 6.69 16.66 -12.85
N THR A 88 6.91 17.96 -12.61
CA THR A 88 8.10 18.53 -11.98
C THR A 88 7.75 19.11 -10.61
N ALA A 89 8.71 19.09 -9.68
CA ALA A 89 8.61 19.74 -8.38
C ALA A 89 8.64 21.28 -8.49
#